data_AF-A0A1M6ULC4-F1
#
_entry.id   AF-A0A1M6ULC4-F1
#
_cell.length_a   1.000
_cell.length_b   1.000
_cell.length_c   1.000
_cell.angle_alpha   90.00
_cell.angle_beta   90.00
_cell.angle_gamma   90.00
#
_symmetry.space_group_name_H-M   'P 1'
#
loop_
_entity.id
_entity.type
_entity.pdbx_description
1 polymer ?
#
loop_
_entity_poly.entity_id
_entity_poly.type
_entity_poly.pdbx_seq_one_letter_code
_entity_poly.pdbx_strand_id
1 'polypeptide(L)'
;MIRILKKLWSLSWFDTIRFNFHYLPLKQAIRLPFFLYSSELICLKGAVTLNAKKISPGMIKFGHCGVLLYAQEKFCFANKGGIVFNGPAYIGNGSAIRCYPGAELFFGNSFVASAKCKIECFQKISFDEWTRIAWDVVLMDSSSHRIKNADGNFIGKDASPIEFGRNCWIGTRSIILKGTRLSNFCIVGANSVLNKDYRGFGEKILISSESKVVKKKEGIWRNPEDPRDNISEDYWNS
;
A
#
# COMPACT_ATOMS: atom_id res chain seq x y z
N MET A 1 0.27 -17.35 27.47
CA MET A 1 -0.84 -18.15 26.88
C MET A 1 -2.02 -17.29 26.45
N ILE A 2 -2.59 -16.45 27.34
CA ILE A 2 -3.74 -15.56 27.07
C ILE A 2 -3.51 -14.59 25.90
N ARG A 3 -2.29 -14.05 25.73
CA ARG A 3 -1.95 -13.07 24.67
C ARG A 3 -1.96 -13.67 23.25
N ILE A 4 -1.46 -14.91 23.12
CA ILE A 4 -1.46 -15.64 21.85
C ILE A 4 -2.91 -15.99 21.47
N LEU A 5 -3.71 -16.42 22.45
CA LEU A 5 -5.13 -16.68 22.26
C LEU A 5 -5.89 -15.41 21.80
N LYS A 6 -5.66 -14.26 22.44
CA LYS A 6 -6.27 -12.97 21.99
C LYS A 6 -5.88 -12.58 20.56
N LYS A 7 -4.61 -12.77 20.16
CA LYS A 7 -4.16 -12.53 18.77
C LYS A 7 -4.80 -13.49 17.76
N LEU A 8 -5.00 -14.75 18.14
CA LEU A 8 -5.69 -15.72 17.29
C LEU A 8 -7.18 -15.41 17.18
N TRP A 9 -7.81 -14.81 18.20
CA TRP A 9 -9.22 -14.44 18.17
C TRP A 9 -9.53 -13.17 17.38
N SER A 10 -8.55 -12.26 17.17
CA SER A 10 -8.75 -11.07 16.34
C SER A 10 -8.65 -11.36 14.83
N LEU A 11 -8.18 -12.55 14.46
CA LEU A 11 -8.10 -12.99 13.07
C LEU A 11 -9.48 -13.39 12.55
N SER A 12 -9.79 -12.92 11.35
CA SER A 12 -10.89 -13.43 10.56
C SER A 12 -10.45 -14.76 9.94
N TRP A 13 -10.56 -15.86 10.69
CA TRP A 13 -10.06 -17.19 10.27
C TRP A 13 -10.66 -17.68 8.97
N PHE A 14 -11.96 -17.50 8.79
CA PHE A 14 -12.64 -17.89 7.55
C PHE A 14 -12.04 -17.17 6.34
N ASP A 15 -11.91 -15.84 6.41
CA ASP A 15 -11.31 -15.03 5.34
C ASP A 15 -9.83 -15.35 5.15
N THR A 16 -9.09 -15.57 6.24
CA THR A 16 -7.68 -15.95 6.23
C THR A 16 -7.46 -17.25 5.47
N ILE A 17 -8.19 -18.32 5.83
CA ILE A 17 -8.09 -19.61 5.15
C ILE A 17 -8.53 -19.48 3.69
N ARG A 18 -9.72 -18.90 3.46
CA ARG A 18 -10.27 -18.70 2.12
C ARG A 18 -9.30 -17.96 1.21
N PHE A 19 -8.71 -16.85 1.67
CA PHE A 19 -7.82 -16.03 0.86
C PHE A 19 -6.53 -16.78 0.48
N ASN A 20 -5.88 -17.46 1.44
CA ASN A 20 -4.64 -18.18 1.17
C ASN A 20 -4.85 -19.32 0.17
N PHE A 21 -5.89 -20.14 0.34
CA PHE A 21 -6.16 -21.28 -0.52
C PHE A 21 -6.78 -20.89 -1.87
N HIS A 22 -7.46 -19.73 -1.94
CA HIS A 22 -7.99 -19.20 -3.20
C HIS A 22 -6.87 -18.72 -4.12
N TYR A 23 -5.84 -18.06 -3.58
CA TYR A 23 -4.82 -17.40 -4.41
C TYR A 23 -3.51 -18.15 -4.56
N LEU A 24 -3.08 -18.88 -3.53
CA LEU A 24 -1.73 -19.43 -3.50
C LEU A 24 -1.69 -20.91 -3.88
N PRO A 25 -0.59 -21.39 -4.50
CA PRO A 25 -0.33 -22.81 -4.62
C PRO A 25 -0.35 -23.49 -3.24
N LEU A 26 -0.84 -24.73 -3.18
CA LEU A 26 -1.03 -25.47 -1.92
C LEU A 26 0.18 -25.44 -0.99
N LYS A 27 1.41 -25.60 -1.53
CA LYS A 27 2.67 -25.56 -0.76
C LYS A 27 2.91 -24.23 -0.03
N GLN A 28 2.40 -23.13 -0.57
CA GLN A 28 2.46 -21.81 0.07
C GLN A 28 1.23 -21.59 0.97
N ALA A 29 0.04 -21.96 0.51
CA ALA A 29 -1.23 -21.73 1.22
C ALA A 29 -1.27 -22.37 2.62
N ILE A 30 -0.75 -23.60 2.79
CA ILE A 30 -0.73 -24.30 4.09
C ILE A 30 0.08 -23.57 5.16
N ARG A 31 0.99 -22.66 4.76
CA ARG A 31 1.78 -21.86 5.71
C ARG A 31 1.03 -20.62 6.19
N LEU A 32 -0.16 -20.35 5.65
CA LEU A 32 -1.00 -19.20 5.94
C LEU A 32 -0.22 -17.85 5.96
N PRO A 33 0.49 -17.50 4.87
CA PRO A 33 1.27 -16.26 4.84
C PRO A 33 0.41 -14.98 4.90
N PHE A 34 -0.84 -15.00 4.46
CA PHE A 34 -1.76 -13.86 4.57
C PHE A 34 -2.63 -14.00 5.81
N PHE A 35 -2.58 -13.02 6.72
CA PHE A 35 -3.48 -12.89 7.88
C PHE A 35 -4.43 -11.72 7.66
N LEU A 36 -5.73 -12.01 7.77
CA LEU A 36 -6.78 -11.03 7.57
C LEU A 36 -7.47 -10.75 8.92
N TYR A 37 -7.63 -9.46 9.23
CA TYR A 37 -8.30 -8.96 10.42
C TYR A 37 -9.42 -8.03 9.98
N SER A 38 -10.64 -8.22 10.51
CA SER A 38 -11.80 -7.38 10.21
C SER A 38 -11.90 -7.00 8.72
N SER A 39 -12.02 -8.02 7.86
CA SER A 39 -11.96 -7.87 6.40
C SER A 39 -13.32 -7.94 5.73
N GLU A 40 -13.38 -7.35 4.54
CA GLU A 40 -14.48 -7.49 3.59
C GLU A 40 -13.90 -7.81 2.20
N LEU A 41 -14.11 -9.06 1.76
CA LEU A 41 -13.61 -9.59 0.49
C LEU A 41 -14.71 -9.49 -0.58
N ILE A 42 -14.68 -8.42 -1.36
CA ILE A 42 -15.74 -8.07 -2.33
C ILE A 42 -15.59 -8.84 -3.64
N CYS A 43 -14.35 -8.97 -4.15
CA CYS A 43 -14.08 -9.62 -5.43
C CYS A 43 -12.71 -10.29 -5.42
N LEU A 44 -12.65 -11.56 -5.81
CA LEU A 44 -11.41 -12.35 -5.83
C LEU A 44 -11.07 -12.91 -7.22
N LYS A 45 -11.50 -12.27 -8.31
CA LYS A 45 -11.38 -12.81 -9.68
C LYS A 45 -10.00 -12.63 -10.35
N GLY A 46 -9.13 -11.79 -9.77
CA GLY A 46 -7.77 -11.58 -10.26
C GLY A 46 -6.78 -12.66 -9.82
N ALA A 47 -5.49 -12.35 -9.91
CA ALA A 47 -4.40 -13.17 -9.42
C ALA A 47 -3.67 -12.46 -8.26
N VAL A 48 -3.15 -13.25 -7.32
CA VAL A 48 -2.21 -12.78 -6.29
C VAL A 48 -0.99 -13.71 -6.32
N THR A 49 0.20 -13.14 -6.43
CA THR A 49 1.47 -13.88 -6.46
C THR A 49 2.31 -13.53 -5.24
N LEU A 50 2.86 -14.54 -4.56
CA LEU A 50 3.80 -14.38 -3.45
C LEU A 50 5.20 -14.84 -3.87
N ASN A 51 6.08 -13.88 -4.11
CA ASN A 51 7.47 -14.05 -4.57
C ASN A 51 8.48 -13.86 -3.43
N ALA A 52 8.23 -14.48 -2.27
CA ALA A 52 9.13 -14.40 -1.12
C ALA A 52 10.07 -15.61 -1.06
N LYS A 53 11.37 -15.36 -0.84
CA LYS A 53 12.38 -16.44 -0.65
C LYS A 53 12.02 -17.37 0.51
N LYS A 54 11.49 -16.81 1.61
CA LYS A 54 11.03 -17.53 2.79
C LYS A 54 9.59 -17.15 3.07
N ILE A 55 8.74 -18.17 3.19
CA ILE A 55 7.31 -18.01 3.46
C ILE A 55 7.08 -18.41 4.92
N SER A 56 6.52 -17.48 5.71
CA SER A 56 6.17 -17.70 7.11
C SER A 56 4.73 -17.27 7.37
N PRO A 57 4.06 -17.86 8.38
CA PRO A 57 2.70 -17.48 8.75
C PRO A 57 2.57 -15.99 9.05
N GLY A 58 1.51 -15.37 8.54
CA GLY A 58 1.18 -13.97 8.82
C GLY A 58 2.22 -12.94 8.39
N MET A 59 3.09 -13.27 7.42
CA MET A 59 4.06 -12.32 6.87
C MET A 59 3.41 -11.18 6.09
N ILE A 60 2.19 -11.39 5.60
CA ILE A 60 1.35 -10.34 5.01
C ILE A 60 0.12 -10.17 5.89
N LYS A 61 -0.10 -8.96 6.40
CA LYS A 61 -1.23 -8.65 7.29
C LYS A 61 -2.13 -7.60 6.67
N PHE A 62 -3.44 -7.88 6.64
CA PHE A 62 -4.46 -6.95 6.18
C PHE A 62 -5.46 -6.62 7.28
N GLY A 63 -5.71 -5.33 7.50
CA GLY A 63 -6.75 -4.84 8.40
C GLY A 63 -6.40 -4.89 9.89
N HIS A 64 -5.16 -5.23 10.25
CA HIS A 64 -4.74 -5.21 11.65
C HIS A 64 -4.85 -3.78 12.22
N CYS A 65 -5.43 -3.66 13.42
CA CYS A 65 -5.62 -2.37 14.08
C CYS A 65 -4.33 -1.88 14.75
N GLY A 66 -3.45 -1.26 13.95
CA GLY A 66 -2.23 -0.62 14.44
C GLY A 66 -2.43 0.82 14.91
N VAL A 67 -3.52 1.47 14.49
CA VAL A 67 -3.84 2.85 14.87
C VAL A 67 -5.23 2.91 15.49
N LEU A 68 -5.27 3.20 16.79
CA LEU A 68 -6.50 3.27 17.58
C LEU A 68 -7.48 4.34 17.09
N LEU A 69 -6.99 5.45 16.48
CA LEU A 69 -7.85 6.52 15.94
C LEU A 69 -8.85 6.03 14.88
N TYR A 70 -8.61 4.87 14.27
CA TYR A 70 -9.47 4.29 13.23
C TYR A 70 -9.97 2.90 13.62
N ALA A 71 -10.02 2.62 14.93
CA ALA A 71 -10.57 1.37 15.44
C ALA A 71 -11.95 1.09 14.84
N GLN A 72 -12.27 -0.19 14.64
CA GLN A 72 -13.51 -0.69 14.03
C GLN A 72 -13.63 -0.57 12.50
N GLU A 73 -12.74 0.14 11.81
CA GLU A 73 -12.84 0.21 10.35
C GLU A 73 -12.28 -1.03 9.65
N LYS A 74 -13.10 -1.61 8.75
CA LYS A 74 -12.74 -2.83 8.02
C LYS A 74 -11.71 -2.59 6.93
N PHE A 75 -10.93 -3.62 6.64
CA PHE A 75 -10.14 -3.68 5.42
C PHE A 75 -10.99 -4.19 4.25
N CYS A 76 -11.03 -3.46 3.14
CA CYS A 76 -11.79 -3.87 1.95
C CYS A 76 -10.87 -4.34 0.82
N PHE A 77 -11.24 -5.42 0.14
CA PHE A 77 -10.43 -5.98 -0.94
C PHE A 77 -11.29 -6.36 -2.16
N ALA A 78 -10.90 -5.85 -3.33
CA ALA A 78 -11.49 -6.21 -4.61
C ALA A 78 -10.40 -6.36 -5.68
N ASN A 79 -10.20 -7.56 -6.20
CA ASN A 79 -9.17 -7.85 -7.20
C ASN A 79 -9.76 -8.52 -8.45
N LYS A 80 -9.50 -7.90 -9.61
CA LYS A 80 -9.68 -8.47 -10.95
C LYS A 80 -8.39 -8.44 -11.80
N GLY A 81 -7.30 -7.90 -11.27
CA GLY A 81 -6.01 -7.75 -11.94
C GLY A 81 -4.93 -8.65 -11.35
N GLY A 82 -3.66 -8.29 -11.54
CA GLY A 82 -2.50 -8.96 -10.94
C GLY A 82 -1.98 -8.19 -9.74
N ILE A 83 -1.87 -8.85 -8.58
CA ILE A 83 -1.23 -8.29 -7.39
C ILE A 83 -0.02 -9.15 -7.02
N VAL A 84 1.13 -8.53 -6.79
CA VAL A 84 2.38 -9.23 -6.46
C VAL A 84 2.93 -8.73 -5.14
N PHE A 85 3.28 -9.66 -4.25
CA PHE A 85 4.00 -9.41 -3.01
C PHE A 85 5.38 -10.05 -3.08
N ASN A 86 6.44 -9.23 -2.97
CA ASN A 86 7.82 -9.68 -3.02
C ASN A 86 8.44 -9.95 -1.62
N GLY A 87 7.64 -9.87 -0.56
CA GLY A 87 8.10 -10.06 0.81
C GLY A 87 7.01 -9.73 1.85
N PRO A 88 7.38 -9.54 3.13
CA PRO A 88 6.44 -9.14 4.16
C PRO A 88 5.76 -7.81 3.83
N ALA A 89 4.47 -7.72 4.15
CA ALA A 89 3.70 -6.51 3.96
C ALA A 89 2.70 -6.31 5.09
N TYR A 90 2.49 -5.06 5.50
CA TYR A 90 1.47 -4.70 6.49
C TYR A 90 0.56 -3.63 5.90
N ILE A 91 -0.75 -3.83 5.93
CA ILE A 91 -1.74 -2.85 5.48
C ILE A 91 -2.81 -2.76 6.57
N GLY A 92 -2.86 -1.62 7.26
CA GLY A 92 -3.67 -1.44 8.46
C GLY A 92 -5.18 -1.41 8.23
N ASN A 93 -5.92 -1.40 9.34
CA ASN A 93 -7.38 -1.23 9.42
C ASN A 93 -7.89 0.00 8.64
N GLY A 94 -9.14 -0.06 8.19
CA GLY A 94 -9.76 0.97 7.35
C GLY A 94 -9.13 1.14 5.97
N SER A 95 -8.10 0.37 5.59
CA SER A 95 -7.50 0.44 4.26
C SER A 95 -8.36 -0.26 3.21
N ALA A 96 -8.14 0.04 1.94
CA ALA A 96 -8.81 -0.67 0.84
C ALA A 96 -7.87 -0.87 -0.35
N ILE A 97 -8.01 -2.00 -1.02
CA ILE A 97 -7.32 -2.30 -2.27
C ILE A 97 -8.35 -2.65 -3.34
N ARG A 98 -8.31 -1.92 -4.45
CA ARG A 98 -9.06 -2.22 -5.66
C ARG A 98 -8.11 -2.32 -6.84
N CYS A 99 -8.03 -3.49 -7.45
CA CYS A 99 -7.22 -3.74 -8.65
C CYS A 99 -8.13 -4.13 -9.82
N TYR A 100 -8.07 -3.36 -10.90
CA TYR A 100 -8.93 -3.52 -12.09
C TYR A 100 -8.42 -4.61 -13.05
N PRO A 101 -9.27 -5.10 -13.98
CA PRO A 101 -8.85 -6.06 -14.99
C PRO A 101 -7.64 -5.55 -15.80
N GLY A 102 -6.61 -6.38 -15.95
CA GLY A 102 -5.38 -6.03 -16.66
C GLY A 102 -4.42 -5.09 -15.91
N ALA A 103 -4.78 -4.62 -14.71
CA ALA A 103 -3.92 -3.78 -13.89
C ALA A 103 -2.87 -4.60 -13.12
N GLU A 104 -1.74 -3.99 -12.80
CA GLU A 104 -0.65 -4.61 -12.04
C GLU A 104 -0.29 -3.80 -10.78
N LEU A 105 -0.42 -4.42 -9.61
CA LEU A 105 -0.09 -3.82 -8.32
C LEU A 105 1.07 -4.57 -7.65
N PHE A 106 2.18 -3.89 -7.41
CA PHE A 106 3.40 -4.49 -6.87
C PHE A 106 3.75 -3.94 -5.50
N PHE A 107 3.92 -4.84 -4.54
CA PHE A 107 4.44 -4.54 -3.20
C PHE A 107 5.83 -5.14 -3.03
N GLY A 108 6.82 -4.27 -2.85
CA GLY A 108 8.19 -4.63 -2.50
C GLY A 108 8.32 -5.29 -1.13
N ASN A 109 9.52 -5.78 -0.84
CA ASN A 109 9.84 -6.39 0.44
C ASN A 109 9.72 -5.36 1.58
N SER A 110 9.16 -5.78 2.72
CA SER A 110 8.96 -4.92 3.90
C SER A 110 8.10 -3.69 3.60
N PHE A 111 7.04 -3.82 2.80
CA PHE A 111 6.08 -2.73 2.57
C PHE A 111 5.19 -2.51 3.79
N VAL A 112 4.96 -1.27 4.18
CA VAL A 112 4.03 -0.96 5.28
C VAL A 112 3.14 0.22 4.92
N ALA A 113 1.84 0.01 5.00
CA ALA A 113 0.82 1.05 5.01
C ALA A 113 0.11 1.01 6.36
N SER A 114 0.01 2.17 7.01
CA SER A 114 -0.73 2.34 8.25
C SER A 114 -2.26 2.21 7.99
N ALA A 115 -3.09 2.77 8.86
CA ALA A 115 -4.54 2.74 8.69
C ALA A 115 -5.04 3.61 7.53
N LYS A 116 -6.19 3.29 6.96
CA LYS A 116 -6.87 4.10 5.92
C LYS A 116 -6.05 4.38 4.65
N CYS A 117 -5.16 3.47 4.25
CA CYS A 117 -4.55 3.56 2.93
C CYS A 117 -5.54 3.05 1.87
N LYS A 118 -5.90 3.87 0.89
CA LYS A 118 -6.81 3.52 -0.20
C LYS A 118 -6.03 3.43 -1.51
N ILE A 119 -5.97 2.24 -2.10
CA ILE A 119 -5.26 1.97 -3.35
C ILE A 119 -6.27 1.60 -4.41
N GLU A 120 -6.39 2.44 -5.43
CA GLU A 120 -7.15 2.17 -6.65
C GLU A 120 -6.19 2.04 -7.84
N CYS A 121 -5.94 0.80 -8.25
CA CYS A 121 -4.98 0.45 -9.30
C CYS A 121 -5.72 0.05 -10.58
N PHE A 122 -5.74 0.97 -11.55
CA PHE A 122 -6.37 0.82 -12.86
C PHE A 122 -5.39 0.35 -13.94
N GLN A 123 -4.13 0.75 -13.87
CA GLN A 123 -3.08 0.39 -14.82
C GLN A 123 -1.88 -0.26 -14.12
N LYS A 124 -1.12 0.52 -13.35
CA LYS A 124 0.07 0.05 -12.65
C LYS A 124 0.43 0.94 -11.46
N ILE A 125 0.54 0.33 -10.30
CA ILE A 125 1.09 0.96 -9.10
C ILE A 125 2.19 0.05 -8.54
N SER A 126 3.39 0.59 -8.32
CA SER A 126 4.51 -0.19 -7.80
C SER A 126 5.23 0.51 -6.65
N PHE A 127 5.43 -0.23 -5.57
CA PHE A 127 6.24 0.17 -4.43
C PHE A 127 7.49 -0.71 -4.35
N ASP A 128 8.68 -0.12 -4.35
CA ASP A 128 9.92 -0.87 -4.08
C ASP A 128 10.09 -1.13 -2.56
N GLU A 129 11.15 -1.83 -2.20
CA GLU A 129 11.45 -2.27 -0.83
C GLU A 129 11.42 -1.12 0.18
N TRP A 130 10.99 -1.45 1.41
CA TRP A 130 10.95 -0.53 2.55
C TRP A 130 10.07 0.70 2.38
N THR A 131 9.16 0.72 1.40
CA THR A 131 8.21 1.82 1.27
C THR A 131 7.27 1.88 2.48
N ARG A 132 7.02 3.09 2.98
CA ARG A 132 6.09 3.41 4.08
C ARG A 132 4.99 4.34 3.61
N ILE A 133 3.76 4.01 3.94
CA ILE A 133 2.59 4.87 3.73
C ILE A 133 2.00 5.18 5.10
N ALA A 134 1.94 6.47 5.45
CA ALA A 134 1.27 6.92 6.65
C ALA A 134 -0.25 6.68 6.55
N TRP A 135 -0.96 7.01 7.62
CA TRP A 135 -2.41 6.91 7.66
C TRP A 135 -3.13 7.89 6.72
N ASP A 136 -4.31 7.47 6.25
CA ASP A 136 -5.24 8.30 5.47
C ASP A 136 -4.65 8.80 4.14
N VAL A 137 -4.05 7.90 3.36
CA VAL A 137 -3.43 8.21 2.06
C VAL A 137 -4.26 7.56 0.96
N VAL A 138 -4.48 8.29 -0.13
CA VAL A 138 -5.20 7.80 -1.32
C VAL A 138 -4.26 7.74 -2.51
N LEU A 139 -4.25 6.61 -3.23
CA LEU A 139 -3.49 6.41 -4.46
C LEU A 139 -4.43 6.01 -5.60
N MET A 140 -4.39 6.76 -6.71
CA MET A 140 -5.22 6.54 -7.89
C MET A 140 -4.41 6.81 -9.16
N ASP A 141 -4.13 5.77 -9.94
CA ASP A 141 -3.35 5.89 -11.19
C ASP A 141 -4.21 6.15 -12.43
N SER A 142 -5.50 6.40 -12.25
CA SER A 142 -6.44 6.84 -13.28
C SER A 142 -7.26 8.03 -12.80
N SER A 143 -7.76 8.83 -13.76
CA SER A 143 -8.80 9.83 -13.50
C SER A 143 -10.21 9.25 -13.50
N SER A 144 -10.39 7.96 -13.80
CA SER A 144 -11.66 7.19 -13.90
C SER A 144 -12.65 7.68 -14.97
N HIS A 145 -12.62 8.98 -15.30
CA HIS A 145 -13.44 9.63 -16.30
C HIS A 145 -12.53 10.31 -17.33
N ARG A 146 -12.89 10.13 -18.60
CA ARG A 146 -12.22 10.76 -19.74
C ARG A 146 -12.72 12.19 -19.88
N ILE A 147 -11.82 13.13 -20.16
CA ILE A 147 -12.14 14.55 -20.34
C ILE A 147 -12.10 14.91 -21.82
N LYS A 148 -12.95 15.83 -22.23
CA LYS A 148 -12.97 16.39 -23.59
C LYS A 148 -12.48 17.84 -23.56
N ASN A 149 -11.84 18.30 -24.64
CA ASN A 149 -11.62 19.72 -24.87
C ASN A 149 -12.89 20.41 -25.37
N ALA A 150 -12.81 21.73 -25.58
CA ALA A 150 -13.92 22.53 -26.10
C ALA A 150 -14.41 22.06 -27.49
N ASP A 151 -13.51 21.46 -28.29
CA ASP A 151 -13.83 20.91 -29.61
C ASP A 151 -14.48 19.51 -29.55
N GLY A 152 -14.72 18.98 -28.34
CA GLY A 152 -15.34 17.67 -28.13
C GLY A 152 -14.39 16.47 -28.25
N ASN A 153 -13.10 16.71 -28.45
CA ASN A 153 -12.07 15.68 -28.55
C ASN A 153 -11.61 15.22 -27.17
N PHE A 154 -11.44 13.91 -26.97
CA PHE A 154 -10.86 13.39 -25.73
C PHE A 154 -9.40 13.84 -25.58
N ILE A 155 -9.04 14.34 -24.39
CA ILE A 155 -7.68 14.82 -24.09
C ILE A 155 -7.07 14.11 -22.89
N GLY A 156 -5.74 14.03 -22.89
CA GLY A 156 -4.97 13.42 -21.81
C GLY A 156 -5.00 11.88 -21.83
N LYS A 157 -4.19 11.29 -20.96
CA LYS A 157 -4.18 9.84 -20.74
C LYS A 157 -5.17 9.47 -19.66
N ASP A 158 -5.93 8.41 -19.86
CA ASP A 158 -6.92 7.93 -18.87
C ASP A 158 -6.25 7.38 -17.61
N ALA A 159 -5.06 6.78 -17.77
CA ALA A 159 -4.22 6.27 -16.68
C ALA A 159 -2.73 6.54 -16.95
N SER A 160 -1.95 6.60 -15.88
CA SER A 160 -0.49 6.67 -15.94
C SER A 160 0.10 6.06 -14.67
N PRO A 161 1.18 5.27 -14.75
CA PRO A 161 1.68 4.52 -13.60
C PRO A 161 2.06 5.41 -12.42
N ILE A 162 1.89 4.86 -11.21
CA ILE A 162 2.46 5.40 -9.98
C ILE A 162 3.64 4.50 -9.55
N GLU A 163 4.82 5.09 -9.40
CA GLU A 163 6.05 4.34 -9.12
C GLU A 163 6.82 4.97 -7.94
N PHE A 164 7.07 4.17 -6.90
CA PHE A 164 7.89 4.58 -5.75
C PHE A 164 9.18 3.78 -5.70
N GLY A 165 10.31 4.49 -5.67
CA GLY A 165 11.61 3.91 -5.36
C GLY A 165 11.71 3.40 -3.92
N ARG A 166 12.87 2.86 -3.58
CA ARG A 166 13.17 2.23 -2.30
C ARG A 166 13.06 3.21 -1.16
N ASN A 167 12.57 2.73 -0.03
CA ASN A 167 12.55 3.49 1.22
C ASN A 167 11.85 4.86 1.11
N CYS A 168 10.85 4.98 0.21
CA CYS A 168 10.00 6.15 0.16
C CYS A 168 9.09 6.21 1.39
N TRP A 169 8.77 7.41 1.88
CA TRP A 169 7.80 7.61 2.95
C TRP A 169 6.74 8.63 2.58
N ILE A 170 5.48 8.21 2.55
CA ILE A 170 4.36 9.04 2.12
C ILE A 170 3.61 9.53 3.35
N GLY A 171 3.61 10.84 3.57
CA GLY A 171 2.99 11.50 4.73
C GLY A 171 1.47 11.43 4.71
N THR A 172 0.87 11.60 5.89
CA THR A 172 -0.59 11.47 6.10
C THR A 172 -1.40 12.40 5.23
N ARG A 173 -2.64 12.01 4.89
CA ARG A 173 -3.59 12.84 4.13
C ARG A 173 -3.06 13.27 2.76
N SER A 174 -2.08 12.54 2.24
CA SER A 174 -1.57 12.79 0.89
C SER A 174 -2.44 12.10 -0.15
N ILE A 175 -2.57 12.75 -1.30
CA ILE A 175 -3.25 12.22 -2.48
C ILE A 175 -2.20 12.00 -3.56
N ILE A 176 -2.04 10.75 -3.99
CA ILE A 176 -1.09 10.37 -5.03
C ILE A 176 -1.87 10.03 -6.30
N LEU A 177 -1.64 10.83 -7.33
CA LEU A 177 -2.36 10.73 -8.60
C LEU A 177 -1.47 10.14 -9.70
N LYS A 178 -2.14 9.70 -10.77
CA LYS A 178 -1.56 9.16 -11.99
C LYS A 178 -0.31 9.92 -12.45
N GLY A 179 0.71 9.17 -12.84
CA GLY A 179 1.99 9.72 -13.29
C GLY A 179 2.94 10.14 -12.17
N THR A 180 2.59 9.95 -10.89
CA THR A 180 3.53 10.17 -9.79
C THR A 180 4.69 9.19 -9.84
N ARG A 181 5.92 9.68 -9.90
CA ARG A 181 7.13 8.84 -9.83
C ARG A 181 8.16 9.42 -8.87
N LEU A 182 8.62 8.64 -7.91
CA LEU A 182 9.63 9.05 -6.93
C LEU A 182 10.89 8.19 -7.06
N SER A 183 12.06 8.84 -6.95
CA SER A 183 13.35 8.15 -6.76
C SER A 183 13.45 7.55 -5.35
N ASN A 184 14.56 6.87 -5.06
CA ASN A 184 14.77 6.27 -3.74
C ASN A 184 14.86 7.32 -2.63
N PHE A 185 14.51 6.90 -1.42
CA PHE A 185 14.64 7.67 -0.18
C PHE A 185 13.83 8.98 -0.14
N CYS A 186 12.86 9.15 -1.03
CA CYS A 186 12.01 10.34 -1.06
C CYS A 186 10.98 10.32 0.05
N ILE A 187 10.77 11.48 0.68
CA ILE A 187 9.72 11.71 1.67
C ILE A 187 8.68 12.63 1.06
N VAL A 188 7.41 12.29 1.19
CA VAL A 188 6.28 13.16 0.85
C VAL A 188 5.74 13.74 2.15
N GLY A 189 5.73 15.07 2.25
CA GLY A 189 5.16 15.78 3.39
C GLY A 189 3.67 15.50 3.53
N ALA A 190 3.15 15.60 4.75
CA ALA A 190 1.71 15.45 4.99
C ALA A 190 0.88 16.42 4.16
N ASN A 191 -0.36 16.04 3.86
CA ASN A 191 -1.34 16.83 3.13
C ASN A 191 -0.85 17.25 1.73
N SER A 192 -0.08 16.39 1.07
CA SER A 192 0.49 16.68 -0.25
C SER A 192 -0.31 16.06 -1.39
N VAL A 193 -0.42 16.75 -2.51
CA VAL A 193 -0.92 16.21 -3.78
C VAL A 193 0.23 16.03 -4.77
N LEU A 194 0.49 14.79 -5.17
CA LEU A 194 1.52 14.45 -6.16
C LEU A 194 0.85 13.98 -7.45
N ASN A 195 1.33 14.46 -8.60
CA ASN A 195 0.70 14.20 -9.90
C ASN A 195 1.65 14.26 -11.10
N LYS A 196 2.97 14.12 -10.87
CA LYS A 196 4.03 14.27 -11.89
C LYS A 196 5.19 13.31 -11.63
N ASP A 197 6.09 13.21 -12.60
CA ASP A 197 7.39 12.59 -12.39
C ASP A 197 8.30 13.53 -11.57
N TYR A 198 8.72 13.09 -10.39
CA TYR A 198 9.61 13.83 -9.49
C TYR A 198 11.04 13.29 -9.51
N ARG A 199 11.36 12.28 -10.34
CA ARG A 199 12.68 11.64 -10.32
C ARG A 199 13.82 12.59 -10.67
N GLY A 200 13.55 13.61 -11.48
CA GLY A 200 14.51 14.67 -11.83
C GLY A 200 15.01 15.49 -10.63
N PHE A 201 14.35 15.42 -9.47
CA PHE A 201 14.82 16.08 -8.24
C PHE A 201 15.88 15.29 -7.46
N GLY A 202 16.18 14.05 -7.88
CA GLY A 202 17.14 13.15 -7.24
C GLY A 202 16.53 12.31 -6.10
N GLU A 203 17.40 11.75 -5.28
CA GLU A 203 17.07 10.92 -4.11
C GLU A 203 17.21 11.71 -2.80
N LYS A 204 16.67 11.16 -1.69
CA LYS A 204 16.83 11.74 -0.34
C LYS A 204 16.28 13.17 -0.22
N ILE A 205 15.08 13.37 -0.75
CA ILE A 205 14.41 14.67 -0.82
C ILE A 205 13.08 14.64 -0.08
N LEU A 206 12.67 15.81 0.43
CA LEU A 206 11.30 16.04 0.91
C LEU A 206 10.49 16.81 -0.13
N ILE A 207 9.38 16.21 -0.57
CA ILE A 207 8.44 16.76 -1.53
C ILE A 207 7.15 17.18 -0.81
N SER A 208 6.59 18.34 -1.16
CA SER A 208 5.29 18.78 -0.67
C SER A 208 4.57 19.60 -1.74
N SER A 209 3.24 19.57 -1.74
CA SER A 209 2.43 20.29 -2.74
C SER A 209 2.17 21.76 -2.40
N GLU A 210 2.88 22.35 -1.44
CA GLU A 210 2.82 23.79 -1.20
C GLU A 210 3.36 24.54 -2.42
N SER A 211 2.40 24.91 -3.27
CA SER A 211 2.29 25.76 -4.47
C SER A 211 3.52 26.23 -5.27
N LYS A 212 4.75 26.22 -4.77
CA LYS A 212 5.96 26.63 -5.52
C LYS A 212 7.23 25.84 -5.19
N VAL A 213 7.26 25.06 -4.11
CA VAL A 213 8.49 24.36 -3.68
C VAL A 213 8.22 22.86 -3.63
N VAL A 214 8.53 22.21 -4.75
CA VAL A 214 8.42 20.75 -4.90
C VAL A 214 9.52 20.02 -4.11
N LYS A 215 10.62 20.70 -3.78
CA LYS A 215 11.76 20.15 -3.05
C LYS A 215 12.10 21.06 -1.88
N LYS A 216 11.77 20.64 -0.66
CA LYS A 216 11.97 21.45 0.55
C LYS A 216 13.34 21.27 1.19
N LYS A 217 13.92 20.06 1.11
CA LYS A 217 15.21 19.71 1.72
C LYS A 217 15.89 18.58 0.93
N GLU A 218 17.22 18.54 1.02
CA GLU A 218 18.12 17.53 0.44
C GLU A 218 18.89 16.79 1.53
N GLY A 219 19.40 15.60 1.21
CA GLY A 219 20.25 14.82 2.11
C GLY A 219 19.50 14.27 3.33
N ILE A 220 18.17 14.17 3.24
CA ILE A 220 17.33 13.64 4.33
C ILE A 220 16.64 12.36 3.87
N TRP A 221 16.56 11.38 4.75
CA TRP A 221 15.87 10.12 4.48
C TRP A 221 15.36 9.49 5.77
N ARG A 222 14.42 8.56 5.63
CA ARG A 222 13.93 7.72 6.72
C ARG A 222 14.94 6.61 6.99
N ASN A 223 15.39 6.44 8.24
CA ASN A 223 16.23 5.30 8.60
C ASN A 223 15.34 4.03 8.71
N PRO A 224 15.47 3.03 7.81
CA PRO A 224 14.63 1.83 7.85
C PRO A 224 14.98 0.87 8.99
N GLU A 225 16.14 1.04 9.62
CA GLU A 225 16.61 0.21 10.74
C GLU A 225 16.26 0.80 12.11
N ASP A 226 15.66 1.99 12.14
CA ASP A 226 15.23 2.60 13.39
C ASP A 226 14.16 1.70 14.06
N PRO A 227 14.39 1.21 15.29
CA PRO A 227 13.41 0.38 15.99
C PRO A 227 12.04 1.06 16.12
N ARG A 228 12.02 2.40 16.09
CA ARG A 228 10.79 3.18 16.16
C ARG A 228 9.94 3.07 14.89
N ASP A 229 10.54 2.70 13.76
CA ASP A 229 9.82 2.52 12.50
C ASP A 229 9.07 1.17 12.44
N ASN A 230 9.35 0.25 13.38
CA ASN A 230 8.62 -0.99 13.48
C ASN A 230 7.19 -0.72 13.95
N ILE A 231 6.24 -0.69 13.00
CA ILE A 231 4.80 -0.67 13.27
C ILE A 231 4.31 -2.02 13.86
N SER A 232 5.23 -2.92 14.21
CA SER A 232 4.90 -4.16 14.93
C SER A 232 4.53 -3.85 16.38
N GLU A 233 3.24 -3.62 16.59
CA GLU A 233 2.41 -4.03 17.75
C GLU A 233 2.81 -3.63 19.20
N ASP A 234 3.98 -3.04 19.48
CA ASP A 234 4.52 -3.01 20.84
C ASP A 234 4.68 -1.62 21.51
N TYR A 235 4.26 -0.52 20.87
CA TYR A 235 4.39 0.82 21.47
C TYR A 235 3.56 1.06 22.73
N TRP A 236 2.48 0.31 22.94
CA TRP A 236 1.58 0.45 24.09
C TRP A 236 1.68 -0.70 25.08
N ASN A 237 2.53 -1.68 24.81
CA ASN A 237 2.68 -2.90 25.60
C ASN A 237 4.08 -3.05 26.21
N SER A 238 4.92 -2.01 26.11
CA SER A 238 6.20 -1.85 26.82
C SER A 238 6.01 -1.08 28.13
#